data_AF-A0A2V8H9M4-F1
#
_entry.id   AF-A0A2V8H9M4-F1
#
_cell.length_a   1.000
_cell.length_b   1.000
_cell.length_c   1.000
_cell.angle_alpha   90.00
_cell.angle_beta   90.00
_cell.angle_gamma   90.00
#
_symmetry.space_group_name_H-M   'P 1'
#
loop_
_entity.id
_entity.type
_entity.pdbx_description
1 polymer ?
#
loop_
_entity_poly.entity_id
_entity_poly.type
_entity_poly.pdbx_seq_one_letter_code
_entity_poly.pdbx_strand_id
1 'polypeptide(L)'
;YVDGQDLFGLKAIVLNNSWHDASMLHDDLSMLMFRTMGIPAPRQAHVRLYVGAAREYAGVYNVSEEVSKTFLTANYGEDSGYLYEFHRQTNDNWGFEDPGSDLGWYIPRFGPKTHETDSVANLYTPVRSLVQAVNDAPQADLESKLSDFLDVNTFITELAVQNFMSQTDGLVGGVGANNFYLYRYANKHVSVLIPWDQDNSLDSMQMPPSWNLANNVLTAKIWNEPKYRNAYLSRLLDIADSVSSGWLEQEAAREYGQIRDAVYIDPLTPFSRDDFDQANAFVQQFARERPEIVRQLVRSLAPEVFNGRSQSLRLRAR
;
A
#
# COMPACT_ATOMS: atom_id res chain seq x y z
N TYR A 1 13.51 26.78 6.07
CA TYR A 1 12.06 26.86 6.32
C TYR A 1 11.65 28.31 6.21
N VAL A 2 10.67 28.62 5.36
CA VAL A 2 10.06 29.94 5.25
C VAL A 2 8.60 29.77 5.65
N ASP A 3 8.16 30.53 6.65
CA ASP A 3 6.80 30.41 7.16
C ASP A 3 5.76 30.75 6.07
N GLY A 4 4.68 29.98 6.03
CA GLY A 4 3.61 30.11 5.03
C GLY A 4 3.96 29.67 3.59
N GLN A 5 5.17 29.15 3.34
CA GLN A 5 5.53 28.61 2.03
C GLN A 5 5.01 27.17 1.87
N ASP A 6 4.48 26.86 0.69
CA ASP A 6 4.16 25.50 0.25
C ASP A 6 4.88 25.14 -1.06
N LEU A 7 4.89 23.85 -1.37
CA LEU A 7 5.33 23.30 -2.65
C LEU A 7 4.11 22.73 -3.36
N PHE A 8 3.54 23.48 -4.31
CA PHE A 8 2.32 23.09 -5.03
C PHE A 8 1.15 22.72 -4.09
N GLY A 9 0.99 23.47 -2.99
CA GLY A 9 -0.03 23.21 -1.96
C GLY A 9 0.38 22.19 -0.89
N LEU A 10 1.55 21.55 -1.01
CA LEU A 10 2.10 20.64 -0.01
C LEU A 10 2.91 21.41 1.03
N LYS A 11 2.59 21.22 2.32
CA LYS A 11 3.30 21.85 3.44
C LYS A 11 4.58 21.12 3.84
N ALA A 12 4.64 19.83 3.51
CA ALA A 12 5.81 18.99 3.66
C ALA A 12 5.87 17.97 2.54
N ILE A 13 7.06 17.42 2.35
CA ILE A 13 7.36 16.31 1.47
C ILE A 13 8.22 15.31 2.24
N VAL A 14 8.08 14.03 1.91
CA VAL A 14 8.95 12.98 2.44
C VAL A 14 10.03 12.70 1.40
N LEU A 15 11.30 12.71 1.80
CA LEU A 15 12.41 12.35 0.94
C LEU A 15 12.93 10.97 1.36
N ASN A 16 12.72 9.97 0.51
CA ASN A 16 13.21 8.61 0.69
C ASN A 16 14.46 8.38 -0.17
N ASN A 17 15.50 7.78 0.40
CA ASN A 17 16.75 7.47 -0.30
C ASN A 17 16.71 6.09 -1.00
N SER A 18 15.60 5.37 -0.92
CA SER A 18 15.41 4.04 -1.51
C SER A 18 16.49 3.03 -1.10
N TRP A 19 16.97 3.11 0.14
CA TRP A 19 18.15 2.37 0.62
C TRP A 19 18.06 0.84 0.43
N HIS A 20 16.85 0.27 0.47
CA HIS A 20 16.64 -1.18 0.30
C HIS A 20 16.21 -1.59 -1.12
N ASP A 21 16.01 -0.63 -2.03
CA ASP A 21 15.54 -0.90 -3.40
C ASP A 21 16.63 -0.49 -4.40
N ALA A 22 17.33 -1.50 -4.93
CA ALA A 22 18.36 -1.30 -5.93
C ALA A 22 17.82 -0.70 -7.25
N SER A 23 16.53 -0.84 -7.55
CA SER A 23 15.93 -0.24 -8.74
C SER A 23 15.56 1.23 -8.53
N MET A 24 15.28 1.61 -7.28
CA MET A 24 14.64 2.86 -6.86
C MET A 24 13.22 3.08 -7.42
N LEU A 25 12.58 2.06 -8.00
CA LEU A 25 11.28 2.17 -8.67
C LEU A 25 10.13 1.53 -7.88
N HIS A 26 10.42 0.72 -6.86
CA HIS A 26 9.41 -0.15 -6.25
C HIS A 26 8.26 0.63 -5.63
N ASP A 27 8.58 1.66 -4.85
CA ASP A 27 7.59 2.45 -4.12
C ASP A 27 6.71 3.27 -5.09
N ASP A 28 7.31 3.99 -6.06
CA ASP A 28 6.54 4.85 -6.99
C ASP A 28 5.61 4.02 -7.89
N LEU A 29 6.11 2.93 -8.48
CA LEU A 29 5.30 2.04 -9.31
C LEU A 29 4.17 1.38 -8.49
N SER A 30 4.42 1.03 -7.23
CA SER A 30 3.39 0.47 -6.34
C SER A 30 2.33 1.51 -5.99
N MET A 31 2.75 2.72 -5.62
CA MET A 31 1.83 3.84 -5.37
C MET A 31 1.00 4.19 -6.60
N LEU A 32 1.61 4.18 -7.79
CA LEU A 32 0.90 4.35 -9.05
C LEU A 32 -0.12 3.23 -9.31
N MET A 33 0.20 1.98 -8.98
CA MET A 33 -0.75 0.87 -9.06
C MET A 33 -1.95 1.08 -8.14
N PHE A 34 -1.74 1.47 -6.87
CA PHE A 34 -2.84 1.78 -5.96
C PHE A 34 -3.78 2.85 -6.56
N ARG A 35 -3.22 3.97 -7.04
CA ARG A 35 -4.00 5.04 -7.68
C ARG A 35 -4.74 4.55 -8.92
N THR A 36 -4.10 3.73 -9.75
CA THR A 36 -4.71 3.14 -10.96
C THR A 36 -5.91 2.25 -10.62
N MET A 37 -5.86 1.58 -9.46
CA MET A 37 -6.95 0.74 -8.95
C MET A 37 -7.97 1.50 -8.09
N GLY A 38 -7.88 2.82 -8.06
CA GLY A 38 -8.82 3.71 -7.36
C GLY A 38 -8.58 3.84 -5.86
N ILE A 39 -7.41 3.42 -5.36
CA ILE A 39 -7.01 3.59 -3.97
C ILE A 39 -6.23 4.90 -3.84
N PRO A 40 -6.70 5.85 -3.01
CA PRO A 40 -5.89 7.01 -2.65
C PRO A 40 -4.54 6.58 -2.08
N ALA A 41 -3.47 7.03 -2.71
CA ALA A 41 -2.11 6.73 -2.32
C ALA A 41 -1.20 7.95 -2.62
N PRO A 42 -0.14 8.18 -1.82
CA PRO A 42 0.80 9.27 -2.04
C PRO A 42 1.28 9.36 -3.49
N ARG A 43 1.29 10.56 -4.05
CA ARG A 43 2.00 10.84 -5.31
C ARG A 43 3.50 10.84 -5.06
N GLN A 44 4.27 10.32 -6.01
CA GLN A 44 5.72 10.26 -5.89
C GLN A 44 6.42 10.72 -7.17
N ALA A 45 7.72 11.04 -7.04
CA ALA A 45 8.59 11.38 -8.15
C ALA A 45 10.06 11.28 -7.73
N HIS A 46 10.96 10.95 -8.65
CA HIS A 46 12.39 11.03 -8.38
C HIS A 46 12.92 12.46 -8.46
N VAL A 47 13.86 12.80 -7.58
CA VAL A 47 14.56 14.08 -7.55
C VAL A 47 16.06 13.88 -7.39
N ARG A 48 16.84 14.82 -7.94
CA ARG A 48 18.27 14.96 -7.60
C ARG A 48 18.39 15.87 -6.39
N LEU A 49 18.88 15.37 -5.28
CA LEU A 49 19.07 16.16 -4.08
C LEU A 49 20.44 16.85 -4.10
N TYR A 50 20.46 18.15 -3.82
CA TYR A 50 21.67 18.92 -3.62
C TYR A 50 21.62 19.61 -2.26
N VAL A 51 22.66 19.46 -1.45
CA VAL A 51 22.69 19.91 -0.05
C VAL A 51 23.75 20.98 0.17
N GLY A 52 23.47 21.92 1.07
CA GLY A 52 24.40 22.96 1.49
C GLY A 52 24.58 24.11 0.48
N ALA A 53 25.34 25.13 0.90
CA ALA A 53 25.58 26.32 0.09
C ALA A 53 26.37 26.02 -1.19
N ALA A 54 27.24 25.01 -1.16
CA ALA A 54 28.01 24.54 -2.31
C ALA A 54 27.18 23.69 -3.29
N ARG A 55 25.91 23.36 -2.96
CA ARG A 55 25.03 22.47 -3.74
C ARG A 55 25.72 21.15 -4.06
N GLU A 56 26.19 20.47 -3.04
CA GLU A 56 26.81 19.16 -3.18
C GLU A 56 25.75 18.14 -3.55
N TYR A 57 25.99 17.38 -4.63
CA TYR A 57 25.07 16.34 -5.05
C TYR A 57 25.02 15.22 -4.01
N ALA A 58 23.85 15.00 -3.42
CA ALA A 58 23.62 14.03 -2.37
C ALA A 58 22.92 12.76 -2.88
N GLY A 59 22.73 12.65 -4.20
CA GLY A 59 22.13 11.47 -4.82
C GLY A 59 20.71 11.66 -5.35
N VAL A 60 20.16 10.57 -5.84
CA VAL A 60 18.75 10.46 -6.25
C VAL A 60 17.92 10.11 -5.04
N TYR A 61 16.75 10.74 -4.91
CA TYR A 61 15.76 10.44 -3.88
C TYR A 61 14.41 10.26 -4.53
N ASN A 62 13.54 9.50 -3.90
CA ASN A 62 12.11 9.52 -4.18
C ASN A 62 11.44 10.55 -3.26
N VAL A 63 10.78 11.55 -3.85
CA VAL A 63 9.93 12.48 -3.09
C VAL A 63 8.51 11.95 -3.04
N SER A 64 7.98 11.76 -1.84
CA SER A 64 6.63 11.26 -1.59
C SER A 64 5.75 12.34 -0.98
N GLU A 65 4.52 12.43 -1.46
CA GLU A 65 3.46 13.24 -0.86
C GLU A 65 3.21 12.81 0.59
N GLU A 66 3.19 13.78 1.51
CA GLU A 66 2.84 13.50 2.89
C GLU A 66 1.35 13.19 3.04
N VAL A 67 1.03 12.07 3.69
CA VAL A 67 -0.33 11.74 4.11
C VAL A 67 -0.73 12.68 5.25
N SER A 68 -1.34 13.80 4.88
CA SER A 68 -1.66 14.94 5.74
C SER A 68 -3.10 15.42 5.52
N LYS A 69 -3.52 16.47 6.21
CA LYS A 69 -4.82 17.13 5.96
C LYS A 69 -5.02 17.57 4.50
N THR A 70 -3.94 17.98 3.82
CA THR A 70 -3.99 18.31 2.39
C THR A 70 -4.32 17.06 1.55
N PHE A 71 -3.66 15.94 1.84
CA PHE A 71 -3.96 14.66 1.19
C PHE A 71 -5.41 14.23 1.45
N LEU A 72 -5.88 14.35 2.69
CA LEU A 72 -7.24 13.98 3.06
C LEU A 72 -8.28 14.83 2.31
N THR A 73 -8.11 16.14 2.27
CA THR A 73 -8.99 17.05 1.53
C THR A 73 -9.07 16.65 0.05
N ALA A 74 -7.92 16.39 -0.57
CA ALA A 74 -7.84 16.07 -1.99
C ALA A 74 -8.49 14.74 -2.37
N ASN A 75 -8.40 13.72 -1.49
CA ASN A 75 -8.81 12.35 -1.80
C ASN A 75 -10.15 11.93 -1.17
N TYR A 76 -10.51 12.53 -0.04
CA TYR A 76 -11.70 12.17 0.73
C TYR A 76 -12.72 13.32 0.85
N GLY A 77 -12.36 14.52 0.40
CA GLY A 77 -13.23 15.71 0.44
C GLY A 77 -13.41 16.28 1.85
N GLU A 78 -12.64 15.81 2.83
CA GLU A 78 -12.62 16.29 4.21
C GLU A 78 -11.26 16.02 4.86
N ASP A 79 -10.92 16.72 5.94
CA ASP A 79 -9.64 16.61 6.65
C ASP A 79 -9.76 16.66 8.18
N SER A 80 -11.00 16.55 8.67
CA SER A 80 -11.38 16.73 10.07
C SER A 80 -11.46 15.41 10.85
N GLY A 81 -11.36 14.27 10.15
CA GLY A 81 -11.26 12.93 10.75
C GLY A 81 -9.98 12.69 11.55
N TYR A 82 -9.86 11.46 12.05
CA TYR A 82 -8.69 10.99 12.82
C TYR A 82 -7.76 10.21 11.89
N LEU A 83 -6.57 10.75 11.65
CA LEU A 83 -5.52 10.12 10.86
C LEU A 83 -4.42 9.61 11.78
N TYR A 84 -3.98 8.39 11.56
CA TYR A 84 -2.88 7.76 12.28
C TYR A 84 -1.88 7.20 11.29
N GLU A 85 -0.59 7.41 11.54
CA GLU A 85 0.46 6.58 10.95
C GLU A 85 0.63 5.32 11.81
N PHE A 86 0.68 4.16 11.17
CA PHE A 86 0.95 2.92 11.90
C PHE A 86 2.45 2.72 12.08
N HIS A 87 2.88 2.50 13.32
CA HIS A 87 4.26 2.22 13.68
C HIS A 87 4.38 0.77 14.16
N ARG A 88 4.88 -0.10 13.29
CA ARG A 88 5.26 -1.46 13.67
C ARG A 88 6.27 -1.43 14.81
N GLN A 89 6.07 -2.29 15.83
CA GLN A 89 7.03 -2.42 16.93
C GLN A 89 8.08 -3.49 16.60
N THR A 90 9.31 -3.29 17.07
CA THR A 90 10.39 -4.27 16.89
C THR A 90 10.01 -5.61 17.54
N ASN A 91 10.16 -6.71 16.80
CA ASN A 91 9.80 -8.07 17.23
C ASN A 91 8.30 -8.28 17.52
N ASP A 92 7.42 -7.47 16.93
CA ASP A 92 5.97 -7.58 17.12
C ASP A 92 5.26 -7.80 15.80
N ASN A 93 4.84 -9.05 15.52
CA ASN A 93 4.13 -9.39 14.29
C ASN A 93 2.61 -9.21 14.41
N TRP A 94 2.16 -8.13 15.05
CA TRP A 94 0.74 -7.84 15.22
C TRP A 94 0.03 -7.75 13.87
N GLY A 95 -1.02 -8.55 13.71
CA GLY A 95 -1.87 -8.66 12.54
C GLY A 95 -3.34 -8.47 12.91
N PHE A 96 -3.69 -7.39 13.62
CA PHE A 96 -5.05 -7.11 14.09
C PHE A 96 -5.58 -8.04 15.20
N GLU A 97 -4.75 -8.75 15.95
CA GLU A 97 -5.19 -9.45 17.16
C GLU A 97 -5.70 -8.46 18.22
N ASP A 98 -6.76 -8.79 18.96
CA ASP A 98 -7.23 -7.96 20.06
C ASP A 98 -6.27 -8.04 21.26
N PRO A 99 -5.56 -6.94 21.63
CA PRO A 99 -4.67 -6.91 22.79
C PRO A 99 -5.43 -6.80 24.12
N GLY A 100 -6.76 -6.70 24.09
CA GLY A 100 -7.63 -6.51 25.25
C GLY A 100 -7.99 -5.04 25.48
N SER A 101 -8.38 -4.72 26.72
CA SER A 101 -9.00 -3.44 27.05
C SER A 101 -8.02 -2.28 27.23
N ASP A 102 -6.71 -2.53 27.34
CA ASP A 102 -5.71 -1.51 27.61
C ASP A 102 -5.47 -0.62 26.37
N LEU A 103 -5.85 0.66 26.48
CA LEU A 103 -5.62 1.65 25.43
C LEU A 103 -4.13 2.02 25.30
N GLY A 104 -3.33 1.81 26.34
CA GLY A 104 -1.89 2.08 26.33
C GLY A 104 -1.14 1.26 25.27
N TRP A 105 -1.67 0.09 24.91
CA TRP A 105 -1.11 -0.76 23.86
C TRP A 105 -1.14 -0.09 22.46
N TYR A 106 -2.13 0.74 22.19
CA TYR A 106 -2.33 1.39 20.88
C TYR A 106 -1.44 2.63 20.69
N ILE A 107 -1.07 3.32 21.77
CA ILE A 107 -0.29 4.56 21.75
C ILE A 107 1.00 4.44 20.91
N PRO A 108 1.89 3.46 21.15
CA PRO A 108 3.14 3.38 20.39
C PRO A 108 2.94 2.95 18.93
N ARG A 109 1.77 2.39 18.57
CA ARG A 109 1.47 1.82 17.24
C ARG A 109 0.67 2.73 16.33
N PHE A 110 -0.13 3.63 16.88
CA PHE A 110 -0.97 4.54 16.10
C PHE A 110 -0.58 5.97 16.45
N GLY A 111 0.36 6.52 15.69
CA GLY A 111 0.83 7.90 15.83
C GLY A 111 -0.18 8.88 15.24
N PRO A 112 -0.91 9.68 16.03
CA PRO A 112 -1.89 10.61 15.50
C PRO A 112 -1.21 11.69 14.64
N LYS A 113 -1.79 11.96 13.46
CA LYS A 113 -1.43 13.04 12.53
C LYS A 113 -2.50 14.12 12.44
N THR A 114 -3.61 13.91 13.14
CA THR A 114 -4.65 14.88 13.44
C THR A 114 -5.13 14.65 14.86
N HIS A 115 -5.62 15.71 15.51
CA HIS A 115 -6.13 15.65 16.89
C HIS A 115 -5.09 15.19 17.91
N GLU A 116 -3.82 15.57 17.70
CA GLU A 116 -2.66 15.10 18.48
C GLU A 116 -2.73 15.46 19.97
N THR A 117 -3.55 16.46 20.31
CA THR A 117 -3.77 16.93 21.69
C THR A 117 -5.02 16.32 22.34
N ASP A 118 -5.78 15.48 21.63
CA ASP A 118 -6.94 14.81 22.20
C ASP A 118 -6.56 13.82 23.29
N SER A 119 -7.53 13.51 24.16
CA SER A 119 -7.32 12.50 25.20
C SER A 119 -7.06 11.10 24.61
N VAL A 120 -6.30 10.27 25.33
CA VAL A 120 -6.05 8.86 24.99
C VAL A 120 -7.37 8.10 24.70
N ALA A 121 -8.42 8.38 25.46
CA ALA A 121 -9.73 7.77 25.23
C ALA A 121 -10.33 8.15 23.86
N ASN A 122 -10.29 9.44 23.50
CA ASN A 122 -10.82 9.91 22.22
C ASN A 122 -10.04 9.35 21.03
N LEU A 123 -8.72 9.27 21.15
CA LEU A 123 -7.85 8.74 20.10
C LEU A 123 -8.05 7.22 19.92
N TYR A 124 -7.93 6.45 20.99
CA TYR A 124 -7.69 5.02 20.86
C TYR A 124 -8.91 4.14 21.15
N THR A 125 -9.97 4.63 21.80
CA THR A 125 -11.20 3.83 21.93
C THR A 125 -11.78 3.44 20.57
N PRO A 126 -11.88 4.33 19.56
CA PRO A 126 -12.35 3.96 18.23
C PRO A 126 -11.44 2.95 17.50
N VAL A 127 -10.12 3.09 17.62
CA VAL A 127 -9.15 2.14 17.04
C VAL A 127 -9.32 0.76 17.68
N ARG A 128 -9.43 0.70 19.01
CA ARG A 128 -9.75 -0.54 19.73
C ARG A 128 -11.08 -1.13 19.28
N SER A 129 -12.13 -0.32 19.12
CA SER A 129 -13.43 -0.81 18.65
C SER A 129 -13.37 -1.42 17.26
N LEU A 130 -12.59 -0.86 16.33
CA LEU A 130 -12.31 -1.49 15.04
C LEU A 130 -11.63 -2.85 15.23
N VAL A 131 -10.55 -2.93 16.03
CA VAL A 131 -9.83 -4.20 16.28
C VAL A 131 -10.75 -5.24 16.93
N GLN A 132 -11.56 -4.85 17.91
CA GLN A 132 -12.54 -5.73 18.54
C GLN A 132 -13.59 -6.21 17.53
N ALA A 133 -14.15 -5.31 16.72
CA ALA A 133 -15.10 -5.68 15.67
C ALA A 133 -14.48 -6.66 14.66
N VAL A 134 -13.21 -6.46 14.29
CA VAL A 134 -12.46 -7.41 13.47
C VAL A 134 -12.41 -8.76 14.16
N ASN A 135 -12.04 -8.87 15.43
CA ASN A 135 -11.91 -10.17 16.11
C ASN A 135 -13.25 -10.86 16.37
N ASP A 136 -14.24 -10.12 16.90
CA ASP A 136 -15.52 -10.63 17.37
C ASP A 136 -16.48 -11.00 16.23
N ALA A 137 -16.34 -10.40 15.04
CA ALA A 137 -17.24 -10.65 13.93
C ALA A 137 -17.22 -12.14 13.52
N PRO A 138 -18.32 -12.90 13.71
CA PRO A 138 -18.40 -14.27 13.22
C PRO A 138 -18.31 -14.26 11.69
N GLN A 139 -17.71 -15.30 11.12
CA GLN A 139 -17.51 -15.42 9.67
C GLN A 139 -18.80 -15.15 8.88
N ALA A 140 -19.92 -15.72 9.34
CA ALA A 140 -21.24 -15.59 8.70
C ALA A 140 -21.83 -14.17 8.73
N ASP A 141 -21.40 -13.31 9.66
CA ASP A 141 -21.93 -11.96 9.88
C ASP A 141 -20.90 -10.87 9.58
N LEU A 142 -19.76 -11.24 9.00
CA LEU A 142 -18.57 -10.39 8.84
C LEU A 142 -18.90 -9.05 8.17
N GLU A 143 -19.72 -9.04 7.12
CA GLU A 143 -20.17 -7.83 6.44
C GLU A 143 -20.91 -6.87 7.36
N SER A 144 -21.95 -7.38 8.04
CA SER A 144 -22.80 -6.57 8.90
C SER A 144 -22.05 -6.00 10.10
N LYS A 145 -21.00 -6.68 10.57
CA LYS A 145 -20.23 -6.27 11.74
C LYS A 145 -19.05 -5.37 11.40
N LEU A 146 -18.41 -5.58 10.26
CA LEU A 146 -17.19 -4.85 9.90
C LEU A 146 -17.48 -3.58 9.09
N SER A 147 -18.58 -3.54 8.34
CA SER A 147 -18.92 -2.38 7.48
C SER A 147 -19.17 -1.08 8.25
N ASP A 148 -19.49 -1.15 9.54
CA ASP A 148 -19.61 0.03 10.41
C ASP A 148 -18.25 0.63 10.78
N PHE A 149 -17.16 -0.14 10.68
CA PHE A 149 -15.82 0.24 11.18
C PHE A 149 -14.76 0.35 10.09
N LEU A 150 -14.91 -0.38 8.98
CA LEU A 150 -13.92 -0.44 7.91
C LEU A 150 -14.59 -0.49 6.54
N ASP A 151 -14.06 0.26 5.59
CA ASP A 151 -14.37 0.07 4.18
C ASP A 151 -13.71 -1.22 3.66
N VAL A 152 -14.47 -2.33 3.74
CA VAL A 152 -14.01 -3.67 3.36
C VAL A 152 -13.63 -3.75 1.88
N ASN A 153 -14.30 -3.02 0.99
CA ASN A 153 -14.02 -3.08 -0.45
C ASN A 153 -12.71 -2.40 -0.81
N THR A 154 -12.46 -1.23 -0.21
CA THR A 154 -11.17 -0.53 -0.32
C THR A 154 -10.05 -1.41 0.22
N PHE A 155 -10.25 -2.03 1.39
CA PHE A 155 -9.27 -2.94 1.98
C PHE A 155 -8.97 -4.18 1.10
N ILE A 156 -9.99 -4.86 0.58
CA ILE A 156 -9.81 -5.99 -0.34
C ILE A 156 -8.98 -5.60 -1.56
N THR A 157 -9.18 -4.38 -2.05
CA THR A 157 -8.45 -3.85 -3.20
C THR A 157 -7.00 -3.59 -2.84
N GLU A 158 -6.74 -3.01 -1.67
CA GLU A 158 -5.39 -2.77 -1.18
C GLU A 158 -4.60 -4.08 -1.03
N LEU A 159 -5.21 -5.12 -0.45
CA LEU A 159 -4.60 -6.45 -0.37
C LEU A 159 -4.28 -7.04 -1.74
N ALA A 160 -5.19 -6.90 -2.71
CA ALA A 160 -4.99 -7.39 -4.06
C ALA A 160 -3.84 -6.65 -4.76
N VAL A 161 -3.72 -5.33 -4.57
CA VAL A 161 -2.59 -4.57 -5.11
C VAL A 161 -1.28 -5.02 -4.46
N GLN A 162 -1.22 -5.10 -3.12
CA GLN A 162 0.00 -5.55 -2.44
C GLN A 162 0.42 -6.97 -2.88
N ASN A 163 -0.50 -7.92 -3.00
CA ASN A 163 -0.18 -9.26 -3.46
C ASN A 163 0.23 -9.31 -4.94
N PHE A 164 -0.46 -8.56 -5.81
CA PHE A 164 -0.10 -8.49 -7.23
C PHE A 164 1.31 -7.93 -7.41
N MET A 165 1.60 -6.83 -6.71
CA MET A 165 2.91 -6.18 -6.66
C MET A 165 3.92 -6.96 -5.82
N SER A 166 3.58 -8.12 -5.27
CA SER A 166 4.48 -8.97 -4.49
C SER A 166 5.17 -8.26 -3.31
N GLN A 167 4.41 -7.45 -2.58
CA GLN A 167 4.85 -6.76 -1.36
C GLN A 167 5.11 -7.76 -0.22
N THR A 168 6.23 -7.61 0.47
CA THR A 168 6.71 -8.54 1.51
C THR A 168 6.78 -7.98 2.93
N ASP A 169 6.63 -6.66 3.10
CA ASP A 169 6.70 -5.97 4.40
C ASP A 169 5.44 -5.14 4.75
N GLY A 170 4.37 -5.27 3.95
CA GLY A 170 3.07 -4.60 4.16
C GLY A 170 2.02 -5.46 4.89
N LEU A 171 0.73 -5.24 4.59
CA LEU A 171 -0.41 -5.99 5.16
C LEU A 171 -0.41 -7.49 4.79
N VAL A 172 0.16 -7.84 3.63
CA VAL A 172 0.42 -9.22 3.19
C VAL A 172 1.87 -9.65 3.44
N GLY A 173 2.64 -8.80 4.12
CA GLY A 173 4.03 -9.04 4.46
C GLY A 173 4.19 -10.11 5.54
N GLY A 174 5.31 -10.82 5.51
CA GLY A 174 5.60 -11.91 6.47
C GLY A 174 5.84 -11.42 7.90
N VAL A 175 5.70 -10.12 8.13
CA VAL A 175 6.06 -9.43 9.36
C VAL A 175 4.84 -9.07 10.22
N GLY A 176 3.60 -9.31 9.78
CA GLY A 176 2.41 -8.75 10.43
C GLY A 176 1.93 -7.49 9.72
N ALA A 177 0.94 -6.78 10.28
CA ALA A 177 0.42 -5.56 9.68
C ALA A 177 1.48 -4.44 9.77
N ASN A 178 1.77 -3.79 8.65
CA ASN A 178 2.75 -2.72 8.56
C ASN A 178 2.50 -1.85 7.31
N ASN A 179 3.16 -0.69 7.25
CA ASN A 179 3.22 0.21 6.08
C ASN A 179 1.84 0.72 5.62
N PHE A 180 1.08 1.28 6.57
CA PHE A 180 -0.21 1.93 6.29
C PHE A 180 -0.48 3.12 7.22
N TYR A 181 -1.36 4.01 6.78
CA TYR A 181 -2.08 4.92 7.67
C TYR A 181 -3.50 4.41 7.89
N LEU A 182 -4.07 4.73 9.04
CA LEU A 182 -5.49 4.52 9.34
C LEU A 182 -6.18 5.87 9.39
N TYR A 183 -7.22 6.05 8.56
CA TYR A 183 -8.04 7.25 8.57
C TYR A 183 -9.49 6.93 8.92
N ARG A 184 -9.99 7.50 10.01
CA ARG A 184 -11.39 7.45 10.41
C ARG A 184 -12.07 8.78 10.07
N TYR A 185 -13.12 8.73 9.26
CA TYR A 185 -13.86 9.93 8.85
C TYR A 185 -14.45 10.68 10.06
N ALA A 186 -14.54 12.01 9.96
CA ALA A 186 -14.95 12.88 11.07
C ALA A 186 -16.35 12.57 11.63
N ASN A 187 -17.27 12.17 10.76
CA ASN A 187 -18.69 11.98 11.08
C ASN A 187 -19.18 10.56 10.78
N LYS A 188 -18.27 9.60 10.61
CA LYS A 188 -18.62 8.19 10.38
C LYS A 188 -17.77 7.31 11.30
N HIS A 189 -18.29 6.14 11.66
CA HIS A 189 -17.53 5.13 12.38
C HIS A 189 -16.56 4.37 11.47
N VAL A 190 -16.75 4.49 10.16
CA VAL A 190 -15.96 3.82 9.12
C VAL A 190 -14.56 4.41 9.05
N SER A 191 -13.59 3.52 8.89
CA SER A 191 -12.19 3.83 8.62
C SER A 191 -11.77 3.29 7.25
N VAL A 192 -10.72 3.86 6.70
CA VAL A 192 -9.99 3.36 5.53
C VAL A 192 -8.53 3.21 5.90
N LEU A 193 -7.87 2.24 5.28
CA LEU A 193 -6.42 2.17 5.26
C LEU A 193 -5.90 2.94 4.05
N ILE A 194 -4.72 3.53 4.19
CA ILE A 194 -4.02 4.24 3.13
C ILE A 194 -2.64 3.58 3.01
N PRO A 195 -2.24 3.08 1.83
CA PRO A 195 -0.97 2.42 1.65
C PRO A 195 0.18 3.42 1.87
N TRP A 196 1.25 2.93 2.48
CA TRP A 196 2.48 3.67 2.72
C TRP A 196 3.68 2.78 2.42
N ASP A 197 4.85 3.35 2.18
CA ASP A 197 6.16 2.67 2.14
C ASP A 197 6.17 1.27 1.48
N GLN A 198 6.15 1.26 0.15
CA GLN A 198 5.99 0.05 -0.66
C GLN A 198 7.29 -0.38 -1.35
N ASP A 199 8.44 0.00 -0.78
CA ASP A 199 9.78 -0.29 -1.30
C ASP A 199 10.10 -1.80 -1.38
N ASN A 200 9.53 -2.60 -0.47
CA ASN A 200 9.65 -4.07 -0.45
C ASN A 200 8.66 -4.80 -1.38
N SER A 201 8.33 -4.17 -2.51
CA SER A 201 7.49 -4.70 -3.58
C SER A 201 8.32 -5.29 -4.73
N LEU A 202 7.62 -5.84 -5.71
CA LEU A 202 8.11 -6.46 -6.94
C LEU A 202 9.08 -7.63 -6.71
N ASP A 203 9.10 -8.19 -5.50
CA ASP A 203 10.12 -9.15 -5.04
C ASP A 203 10.03 -10.52 -5.72
N SER A 204 8.82 -11.07 -5.86
CA SER A 204 8.62 -12.45 -6.31
C SER A 204 7.60 -12.57 -7.42
N MET A 205 8.04 -13.05 -8.58
CA MET A 205 7.18 -13.33 -9.73
C MET A 205 6.09 -14.38 -9.41
N GLN A 206 6.35 -15.28 -8.47
CA GLN A 206 5.51 -16.46 -8.17
C GLN A 206 4.75 -16.35 -6.85
N MET A 207 4.69 -15.17 -6.23
CA MET A 207 3.95 -15.00 -4.97
C MET A 207 2.49 -15.45 -5.16
N PRO A 208 2.01 -16.45 -4.40
CA PRO A 208 0.67 -16.99 -4.56
C PRO A 208 -0.39 -16.02 -4.03
N PRO A 209 -1.63 -16.07 -4.54
CA PRO A 209 -2.73 -15.26 -4.01
C PRO A 209 -3.00 -15.46 -2.52
N SER A 210 -2.66 -16.62 -1.97
CA SER A 210 -2.85 -16.96 -0.55
C SER A 210 -1.70 -16.50 0.37
N TRP A 211 -0.65 -15.87 -0.18
CA TRP A 211 0.55 -15.51 0.57
C TRP A 211 0.22 -14.69 1.82
N ASN A 212 0.57 -15.22 2.99
CA ASN A 212 0.37 -14.64 4.34
C ASN A 212 -1.05 -14.18 4.69
N LEU A 213 -2.08 -14.48 3.88
CA LEU A 213 -3.45 -14.08 4.17
C LEU A 213 -4.03 -14.76 5.40
N ALA A 214 -3.39 -15.80 5.95
CA ALA A 214 -3.80 -16.44 7.20
C ALA A 214 -3.06 -15.88 8.44
N ASN A 215 -2.03 -15.04 8.27
CA ASN A 215 -1.14 -14.62 9.35
C ASN A 215 -1.61 -13.37 10.09
N ASN A 216 -2.66 -12.71 9.59
CA ASN A 216 -3.28 -11.52 10.17
C ASN A 216 -4.79 -11.80 10.28
N VAL A 217 -5.40 -11.47 11.42
CA VAL A 217 -6.81 -11.74 11.72
C VAL A 217 -7.74 -11.09 10.69
N LEU A 218 -7.47 -9.86 10.29
CA LEU A 218 -8.26 -9.11 9.33
C LEU A 218 -8.14 -9.73 7.92
N THR A 219 -6.92 -10.04 7.46
CA THR A 219 -6.72 -10.68 6.15
C THR A 219 -7.28 -12.10 6.12
N ALA A 220 -7.19 -12.83 7.24
CA ALA A 220 -7.74 -14.17 7.38
C ALA A 220 -9.26 -14.17 7.28
N LYS A 221 -9.94 -13.15 7.79
CA LYS A 221 -11.39 -12.99 7.66
C LYS A 221 -11.83 -12.75 6.22
N ILE A 222 -11.06 -11.97 5.47
CA ILE A 222 -11.27 -11.81 4.02
C ILE A 222 -11.05 -13.14 3.29
N TRP A 223 -9.97 -13.85 3.61
CA TRP A 223 -9.64 -15.11 2.95
C TRP A 223 -10.62 -16.24 3.25
N ASN A 224 -11.11 -16.33 4.48
CA ASN A 224 -11.98 -17.41 4.92
C ASN A 224 -13.44 -17.18 4.55
N GLU A 225 -13.85 -15.96 4.21
CA GLU A 225 -15.18 -15.65 3.67
C GLU A 225 -15.22 -15.93 2.16
N PRO A 226 -15.98 -16.92 1.65
CA PRO A 226 -16.06 -17.15 0.20
C PRO A 226 -16.45 -15.91 -0.60
N LYS A 227 -17.36 -15.07 -0.09
CA LYS A 227 -17.74 -13.82 -0.77
C LYS A 227 -16.54 -12.87 -0.95
N TYR A 228 -15.76 -12.64 0.11
CA TYR A 228 -14.64 -11.70 0.07
C TYR A 228 -13.39 -12.27 -0.57
N ARG A 229 -13.10 -13.56 -0.36
CA ARG A 229 -12.04 -14.25 -1.09
C ARG A 229 -12.28 -14.16 -2.59
N ASN A 230 -13.51 -14.38 -3.05
CA ASN A 230 -13.82 -14.27 -4.48
C ASN A 230 -13.70 -12.83 -4.99
N ALA A 231 -14.06 -11.82 -4.18
CA ALA A 231 -13.85 -10.42 -4.52
C ALA A 231 -12.36 -10.06 -4.62
N TYR A 232 -11.53 -10.53 -3.68
CA TYR A 232 -10.08 -10.38 -3.69
C TYR A 232 -9.44 -11.02 -4.93
N LEU A 233 -9.77 -12.29 -5.21
CA LEU A 233 -9.26 -13.01 -6.38
C LEU A 233 -9.73 -12.36 -7.69
N SER A 234 -10.95 -11.84 -7.73
CA SER A 234 -11.43 -11.07 -8.89
C SER A 234 -10.63 -9.79 -9.08
N ARG A 235 -10.28 -9.09 -7.98
CA ARG A 235 -9.49 -7.87 -8.05
C ARG A 235 -8.05 -8.12 -8.53
N LEU A 236 -7.43 -9.24 -8.14
CA LEU A 236 -6.14 -9.67 -8.72
C LEU A 236 -6.22 -9.80 -10.25
N LEU A 237 -7.33 -10.36 -10.76
CA LEU A 237 -7.54 -10.48 -12.20
C LEU A 237 -7.84 -9.12 -12.86
N ASP A 238 -8.52 -8.20 -12.17
CA ASP A 238 -8.71 -6.81 -12.63
C ASP A 238 -7.37 -6.07 -12.77
N ILE A 239 -6.46 -6.25 -11.81
CA ILE A 239 -5.11 -5.69 -11.87
C ILE A 239 -4.33 -6.30 -13.04
N ALA A 240 -4.37 -7.64 -13.19
CA ALA A 240 -3.70 -8.32 -14.30
C ALA A 240 -4.19 -7.83 -15.67
N ASP A 241 -5.49 -7.58 -15.84
CA ASP A 241 -6.05 -7.04 -17.07
C ASP A 241 -5.61 -5.59 -17.32
N SER A 242 -5.59 -4.76 -16.28
CA SER A 242 -5.07 -3.39 -16.37
C SER A 242 -3.63 -3.39 -16.89
N VAL A 243 -2.75 -4.17 -16.25
CA VAL A 243 -1.32 -4.24 -16.60
C VAL A 243 -1.07 -4.85 -17.98
N SER A 244 -1.99 -5.68 -18.49
CA SER A 244 -1.83 -6.33 -19.80
C SER A 244 -1.81 -5.38 -21.00
N SER A 245 -2.16 -4.10 -20.82
CA SER A 245 -1.91 -3.08 -21.85
C SER A 245 -0.43 -2.71 -21.99
N GLY A 246 0.44 -3.19 -21.09
CA GLY A 246 1.87 -2.91 -21.05
C GLY A 246 2.24 -1.60 -20.34
N TRP A 247 1.28 -0.91 -19.71
CA TRP A 247 1.54 0.42 -19.14
C TRP A 247 2.56 0.38 -17.99
N LEU A 248 2.52 -0.65 -17.13
CA LEU A 248 3.43 -0.74 -15.98
C LEU A 248 4.89 -0.95 -16.42
N GLU A 249 5.10 -1.75 -17.47
CA GLU A 249 6.43 -1.96 -18.06
C GLU A 249 6.94 -0.68 -18.70
N GLN A 250 6.08 0.03 -19.45
CA GLN A 250 6.43 1.30 -20.08
C GLN A 250 6.80 2.35 -19.02
N GLU A 251 6.09 2.38 -17.90
CA GLU A 251 6.37 3.30 -16.80
C GLU A 251 7.69 2.96 -16.10
N ALA A 252 7.93 1.68 -15.80
CA ALA A 252 9.22 1.24 -15.25
C ALA A 252 10.40 1.60 -16.17
N ALA A 253 10.27 1.39 -17.48
CA ALA A 253 11.29 1.78 -18.45
C ALA A 253 11.47 3.30 -18.53
N ARG A 254 10.38 4.07 -18.40
CA ARG A 254 10.39 5.54 -18.39
C ARG A 254 11.15 6.07 -17.18
N GLU A 255 10.83 5.60 -15.97
CA GLU A 255 11.48 6.01 -14.73
C GLU A 255 12.97 5.62 -14.71
N TYR A 256 13.30 4.38 -15.08
CA TYR A 256 14.69 3.93 -15.27
C TYR A 256 15.48 4.90 -16.17
N GLY A 257 14.92 5.24 -17.34
CA GLY A 257 15.56 6.16 -18.28
C GLY A 257 15.73 7.58 -17.74
N GLN A 258 14.85 8.04 -16.83
CA GLN A 258 14.96 9.35 -16.21
C GLN A 258 16.05 9.43 -15.15
N ILE A 259 16.22 8.36 -14.35
CA ILE A 259 17.10 8.40 -13.18
C ILE A 259 18.48 7.82 -13.43
N ARG A 260 18.67 6.93 -14.42
CA ARG A 260 19.92 6.17 -14.62
C ARG A 260 21.19 7.00 -14.55
N ASP A 261 21.28 8.07 -15.34
CA ASP A 261 22.48 8.90 -15.40
C ASP A 261 22.76 9.61 -14.06
N ALA A 262 21.71 9.88 -13.28
CA ALA A 262 21.82 10.50 -11.96
C ALA A 262 22.28 9.48 -10.90
N VAL A 263 21.76 8.25 -10.97
CA VAL A 263 22.15 7.14 -10.08
C VAL A 263 23.60 6.73 -10.33
N TYR A 264 24.05 6.71 -11.58
CA TYR A 264 25.43 6.32 -11.93
C TYR A 264 26.52 7.21 -11.33
N ILE A 265 26.17 8.43 -10.96
CA ILE A 265 27.06 9.41 -10.32
C ILE A 265 26.65 9.69 -8.86
N ASP A 266 25.69 8.94 -8.33
CA ASP A 266 25.24 9.05 -6.94
C ASP A 266 26.38 8.61 -6.00
N PRO A 267 26.87 9.51 -5.13
CA PRO A 267 27.97 9.19 -4.23
C PRO A 267 27.53 8.41 -2.98
N LEU A 268 26.23 8.28 -2.72
CA LEU A 268 25.65 7.71 -1.50
C LEU A 268 24.88 6.40 -1.72
N THR A 269 24.55 6.05 -2.97
CA THR A 269 23.88 4.77 -3.26
C THR A 269 24.72 3.58 -2.75
N PRO A 270 24.11 2.60 -2.04
CA PRO A 270 24.81 1.40 -1.60
C PRO A 270 24.99 0.37 -2.71
N PHE A 271 24.37 0.58 -3.89
CA PHE A 271 24.31 -0.37 -4.98
C PHE A 271 25.30 -0.05 -6.09
N SER A 272 25.85 -1.07 -6.74
CA SER A 272 26.64 -0.89 -7.95
C SER A 272 25.74 -0.52 -9.14
N ARG A 273 26.35 -0.04 -10.24
CA ARG A 273 25.61 0.20 -11.49
C ARG A 273 24.99 -1.08 -12.06
N ASP A 274 25.71 -2.20 -11.92
CA ASP A 274 25.24 -3.50 -12.38
C ASP A 274 24.04 -3.98 -11.53
N ASP A 275 24.07 -3.78 -10.21
CA ASP A 275 22.93 -4.08 -9.33
C ASP A 275 21.70 -3.25 -9.73
N PHE A 276 21.88 -1.95 -9.95
CA PHE A 276 20.82 -1.04 -10.40
C PHE A 276 20.23 -1.48 -11.75
N ASP A 277 21.06 -1.75 -12.75
CA ASP A 277 20.60 -2.14 -14.08
C ASP A 277 19.90 -3.51 -14.07
N GLN A 278 20.41 -4.47 -13.29
CA GLN A 278 19.78 -5.79 -13.13
C GLN A 278 18.44 -5.71 -12.40
N ALA A 279 18.36 -4.93 -11.32
CA ALA A 279 17.11 -4.72 -10.59
C ALA A 279 16.05 -4.07 -11.49
N ASN A 280 16.42 -3.05 -12.27
CA ASN A 280 15.52 -2.40 -13.23
C ASN A 280 15.07 -3.34 -14.36
N ALA A 281 15.96 -4.21 -14.85
CA ALA A 281 15.59 -5.23 -15.84
C ALA A 281 14.57 -6.23 -15.25
N PHE A 282 14.74 -6.62 -13.98
CA PHE A 282 13.80 -7.49 -13.28
C PHE A 282 12.44 -6.81 -13.05
N VAL A 283 12.39 -5.54 -12.64
CA VAL A 283 11.13 -4.78 -12.50
C VAL A 283 10.35 -4.75 -13.82
N GLN A 284 11.03 -4.50 -14.95
CA GLN A 284 10.39 -4.52 -16.27
C GLN A 284 9.92 -5.93 -16.67
N GLN A 285 10.69 -6.97 -16.34
CA GLN A 285 10.27 -8.36 -16.53
C GLN A 285 9.03 -8.69 -15.68
N PHE A 286 9.02 -8.29 -14.42
CA PHE A 286 7.89 -8.45 -13.50
C PHE A 286 6.63 -7.84 -14.10
N ALA A 287 6.69 -6.57 -14.51
CA ALA A 287 5.55 -5.88 -15.10
C ALA A 287 4.98 -6.60 -16.33
N ARG A 288 5.85 -7.22 -17.14
CA ARG A 288 5.49 -7.97 -18.34
C ARG A 288 4.86 -9.33 -18.05
N GLU A 289 5.43 -10.10 -17.13
CA GLU A 289 5.12 -11.52 -16.93
C GLU A 289 4.11 -11.77 -15.81
N ARG A 290 4.11 -10.95 -14.76
CA ARG A 290 3.25 -11.11 -13.57
C ARG A 290 1.76 -11.23 -13.90
N PRO A 291 1.17 -10.48 -14.87
CA PRO A 291 -0.26 -10.62 -15.19
C PRO A 291 -0.67 -12.04 -15.55
N GLU A 292 0.08 -12.72 -16.42
CA GLU A 292 -0.26 -14.07 -16.85
C GLU A 292 -0.02 -15.09 -15.74
N ILE A 293 1.02 -14.89 -14.93
CA ILE A 293 1.31 -15.76 -13.78
C ILE A 293 0.20 -15.66 -12.74
N VAL A 294 -0.27 -14.45 -12.42
CA VAL A 294 -1.42 -14.25 -11.52
C VAL A 294 -2.67 -14.94 -12.07
N ARG A 295 -2.95 -14.86 -13.38
CA ARG A 295 -4.08 -15.58 -13.99
C ARG A 295 -3.96 -17.10 -13.81
N GLN A 296 -2.77 -17.66 -13.98
CA GLN A 296 -2.52 -19.09 -13.79
C GLN A 296 -2.71 -19.51 -12.32
N LEU A 297 -2.16 -18.72 -11.39
CA LEU A 297 -2.31 -18.97 -9.95
C LEU A 297 -3.78 -18.91 -9.51
N VAL A 298 -4.53 -17.89 -9.94
CA VAL A 298 -5.96 -17.78 -9.62
C VAL A 298 -6.76 -18.90 -10.28
N ARG A 299 -6.48 -19.27 -11.55
CA ARG A 299 -7.15 -20.40 -12.21
C ARG A 299 -6.91 -21.72 -11.48
N SER A 300 -5.70 -21.95 -10.99
CA SER A 300 -5.35 -23.17 -10.24
C SER A 300 -6.04 -23.22 -8.88
N LEU A 301 -6.19 -22.06 -8.23
CA LEU A 301 -6.73 -21.96 -6.88
C LEU A 301 -8.28 -21.94 -6.85
N ALA A 302 -8.90 -21.20 -7.76
CA ALA A 302 -10.33 -20.89 -7.79
C ALA A 302 -10.85 -20.83 -9.24
N PRO A 303 -10.95 -21.98 -9.93
CA PRO A 303 -11.34 -22.02 -11.34
C PRO A 303 -12.72 -21.40 -11.62
N GLU A 304 -13.65 -21.46 -10.66
CA GLU A 304 -14.97 -20.84 -10.74
C GLU A 304 -14.91 -19.31 -10.84
N VAL A 305 -14.02 -18.65 -10.08
CA VAL A 305 -13.82 -17.19 -10.14
C VAL A 305 -13.25 -16.80 -11.50
N PHE A 306 -12.22 -17.53 -11.96
CA PHE A 306 -11.59 -17.28 -13.25
C PHE A 306 -12.56 -17.45 -14.43
N ASN A 307 -13.34 -18.54 -14.43
CA ASN A 307 -14.28 -18.86 -15.50
C ASN A 307 -15.50 -17.92 -15.49
N GLY A 308 -16.03 -17.56 -14.32
CA GLY A 308 -17.14 -16.62 -14.18
C GLY A 308 -16.82 -15.24 -14.78
N ARG A 309 -15.60 -14.75 -14.57
CA ARG A 309 -15.14 -13.47 -15.13
C ARG A 309 -15.04 -13.50 -16.66
N SER A 310 -14.51 -14.58 -17.22
CA SER A 310 -14.43 -14.78 -18.68
C SER A 310 -15.81 -14.73 -19.37
N GLN A 311 -16.85 -15.25 -18.71
CA GLN A 311 -18.23 -15.16 -19.21
C GLN A 311 -18.78 -13.73 -19.15
N SER A 312 -18.52 -13.00 -18.05
CA SER A 312 -18.97 -11.61 -17.88
C SER A 312 -18.37 -10.65 -18.91
N LEU A 313 -17.08 -10.78 -19.24
CA LEU A 313 -16.42 -9.97 -20.25
C LEU A 313 -16.99 -10.22 -21.65
N ARG A 314 -17.30 -11.48 -21.99
CA ARG A 314 -17.96 -11.84 -23.26
C ARG A 314 -19.37 -11.26 -23.37
N LEU A 315 -20.10 -11.14 -22.26
CA LEU A 315 -21.44 -10.54 -22.24
C LEU A 315 -21.39 -9.02 -22.38
N ARG A 316 -20.35 -8.36 -21.84
CA ARG A 316 -20.15 -6.89 -21.99
C ARG A 316 -19.64 -6.48 -23.38
N ALA A 317 -19.04 -7.41 -24.12
CA ALA A 317 -18.54 -7.19 -25.49
C ALA A 317 -19.60 -7.42 -26.58
N ARG A 318 -20.83 -7.75 -26.20
CA ARG A 318 -22.00 -7.90 -27.09
C ARG A 318 -22.95 -6.73 -26.87
#